data_AF-A0A811GEE4-F1
#
_entry.id   AF-A0A811GEE4-F1
#
_cell.length_a   1.000
_cell.length_b   1.000
_cell.length_c   1.000
_cell.angle_alpha   90.00
_cell.angle_beta   90.00
_cell.angle_gamma   90.00
#
_symmetry.space_group_name_H-M   'P 1'
#
loop_
_entity.id
_entity.type
_entity.pdbx_description
1 polymer ?
#
loop_
_entity_poly.entity_id
_entity_poly.type
_entity_poly.pdbx_seq_one_letter_code
_entity_poly.pdbx_strand_id
1 'polypeptide(L)'
;MGEWSEYFEDFPEENPANQPNKGPDLGPRSKYFPDWHVSQLTKEELAEIAKKIEAKNAEIERQAEEKAKYIQEAKSHPLFLVEVCPICNLNTMNIYQISDDNYFGECQECGVSGGEAEPKIILEKIEDLVWKQSQDIELDEDF
;
A
#
# COMPACT_ATOMS: atom_id res chain seq x y z
N MET A 1 5.34 -39.04 -30.89
CA MET A 1 4.78 -37.78 -30.35
C MET A 1 4.97 -36.68 -31.39
N GLY A 2 4.31 -36.77 -32.55
CA GLY A 2 4.68 -35.98 -33.74
C GLY A 2 3.54 -35.20 -34.39
N GLU A 3 2.36 -35.11 -33.78
CA GLU A 3 1.18 -34.51 -34.44
C GLU A 3 0.77 -33.16 -33.84
N TRP A 4 1.44 -32.72 -32.76
CA TRP A 4 1.17 -31.41 -32.16
C TRP A 4 2.06 -30.30 -32.73
N SER A 5 3.24 -30.64 -33.27
CA SER A 5 4.15 -29.64 -33.87
C SER A 5 3.66 -29.18 -35.24
N GLU A 6 3.12 -30.09 -36.07
CA GLU A 6 2.64 -29.77 -37.42
C GLU A 6 1.37 -28.89 -37.39
N TYR A 7 0.49 -29.08 -36.39
CA TYR A 7 -0.69 -28.22 -36.20
C TYR A 7 -0.33 -26.72 -35.99
N PHE A 8 0.78 -26.46 -35.28
CA PHE A 8 1.26 -25.09 -35.05
C PHE A 8 2.07 -24.52 -36.22
N GLU A 9 2.47 -25.34 -37.20
CA GLU A 9 3.05 -24.87 -38.46
C GLU A 9 1.95 -24.37 -39.42
N ASP A 10 0.81 -25.06 -39.48
CA ASP A 10 -0.33 -24.67 -40.31
C ASP A 10 -1.16 -23.53 -39.69
N PHE A 11 -1.21 -23.45 -38.36
CA PHE A 11 -1.91 -22.39 -37.61
C PHE A 11 -0.97 -21.71 -36.62
N PRO A 12 -0.01 -20.89 -37.12
CA PRO A 12 0.98 -20.23 -36.27
C PRO A 12 0.35 -19.26 -35.26
N GLU A 13 -0.87 -18.76 -35.51
CA GLU A 13 -1.64 -17.88 -34.63
C GLU A 13 -2.20 -18.61 -33.39
N GLU A 14 -2.44 -19.92 -33.48
CA GLU A 14 -2.93 -20.73 -32.36
C GLU A 14 -1.80 -21.27 -31.48
N ASN A 15 -0.55 -21.14 -31.92
CA ASN A 15 0.60 -21.53 -31.13
C ASN A 15 0.69 -20.65 -29.86
N PRO A 16 0.55 -21.23 -28.66
CA PRO A 16 0.67 -20.48 -27.41
C PRO A 16 2.01 -19.73 -27.29
N ALA A 17 3.07 -20.22 -27.95
CA ALA A 17 4.38 -19.57 -27.99
C ALA A 17 4.44 -18.35 -28.93
N ASN A 18 3.51 -18.24 -29.89
CA ASN A 18 3.39 -17.10 -30.81
C ASN A 18 2.32 -16.09 -30.38
N GLN A 19 1.57 -16.37 -29.31
CA GLN A 19 0.61 -15.40 -28.80
C GLN A 19 1.38 -14.17 -28.29
N PRO A 20 1.03 -12.94 -28.74
CA PRO A 20 1.60 -11.74 -28.16
C PRO A 20 1.30 -11.75 -26.66
N ASN A 21 2.31 -11.55 -25.82
CA ASN A 21 2.16 -11.53 -24.36
C ASN A 21 0.98 -10.61 -23.99
N LYS A 22 -0.16 -11.18 -23.57
CA LYS A 22 -1.44 -10.47 -23.41
C LYS A 22 -1.53 -9.63 -22.13
N GLY A 23 -0.42 -9.42 -21.43
CA GLY A 23 -0.39 -8.64 -20.20
C GLY A 23 0.87 -7.80 -20.06
N PRO A 24 0.80 -6.65 -19.39
CA PRO A 24 1.97 -5.87 -19.05
C PRO A 24 2.86 -6.63 -18.06
N ASP A 25 3.98 -7.18 -18.54
CA ASP A 25 4.99 -7.89 -17.73
C ASP A 25 5.94 -6.93 -16.99
N LEU A 26 5.40 -5.81 -16.49
CA LEU A 26 6.19 -4.70 -15.97
C LEU A 26 6.26 -4.65 -14.44
N GLY A 27 5.48 -5.47 -13.73
CA GLY A 27 5.46 -5.47 -12.26
C GLY A 27 5.26 -4.07 -11.69
N PRO A 28 6.05 -3.61 -10.68
CA PRO A 28 5.94 -2.25 -10.13
C PRO A 28 6.15 -1.11 -11.14
N ARG A 29 6.69 -1.41 -12.33
CA ARG A 29 6.91 -0.43 -13.40
C ARG A 29 5.64 -0.14 -14.21
N SER A 30 4.59 -0.97 -14.09
CA SER A 30 3.29 -0.72 -14.73
C SER A 30 2.66 0.62 -14.31
N LYS A 31 3.00 1.11 -13.10
CA LYS A 31 2.61 2.46 -12.64
C LYS A 31 3.12 3.60 -13.53
N TYR A 32 4.24 3.36 -14.23
CA TYR A 32 4.87 4.35 -15.11
C TYR A 32 4.61 4.05 -16.59
N PHE A 33 4.36 2.78 -16.95
CA PHE A 33 3.91 2.39 -18.28
C PHE A 33 2.81 1.32 -18.18
N PRO A 34 1.53 1.73 -18.11
CA PRO A 34 0.43 0.79 -17.90
C PRO A 34 0.22 -0.16 -19.10
N ASP A 35 0.46 0.31 -20.33
CA ASP A 35 0.14 -0.42 -21.56
C ASP A 35 1.36 -0.99 -22.29
N TRP A 36 2.54 -0.91 -21.68
CA TRP A 36 3.79 -1.29 -22.34
C TRP A 36 4.25 -2.68 -21.94
N HIS A 37 5.04 -3.29 -22.82
CA HIS A 37 5.74 -4.54 -22.54
C HIS A 37 7.24 -4.27 -22.33
N VAL A 38 7.94 -5.11 -21.55
CA VAL A 38 9.38 -4.94 -21.25
C VAL A 38 10.22 -4.80 -22.53
N SER A 39 9.82 -5.48 -23.60
CA SER A 39 10.49 -5.44 -24.91
C SER A 39 10.37 -4.11 -25.65
N GLN A 40 9.44 -3.24 -25.24
CA GLN A 40 9.24 -1.91 -25.82
C GLN A 40 10.11 -0.83 -25.14
N LEU A 41 10.73 -1.16 -24.00
CA LEU A 41 11.52 -0.22 -23.21
C LEU A 41 13.01 -0.32 -23.54
N THR A 42 13.65 0.83 -23.71
CA THR A 42 15.11 0.91 -23.84
C THR A 42 15.79 0.64 -22.49
N LYS A 43 17.07 0.23 -22.52
CA LYS A 43 17.85 -0.02 -21.29
C LYS A 43 17.96 1.24 -20.44
N GLU A 44 18.00 2.40 -21.08
CA GLU A 44 18.08 3.72 -20.48
C GLU A 44 16.78 4.07 -19.74
N GLU A 45 15.61 3.87 -20.35
CA GLU A 45 14.30 4.11 -19.72
C GLU A 45 14.06 3.19 -18.51
N LEU A 46 14.44 1.92 -18.63
CA LEU A 46 14.36 0.96 -17.53
C LEU A 46 15.23 1.37 -16.34
N ALA A 47 16.44 1.88 -16.60
CA ALA A 47 17.36 2.32 -15.57
C ALA A 47 16.87 3.60 -14.87
N GLU A 48 16.29 4.55 -15.60
CA GLU A 48 15.73 5.77 -15.00
C GLU A 48 14.55 5.46 -14.06
N ILE A 49 13.67 4.55 -14.47
CA ILE A 49 12.52 4.16 -13.66
C ILE A 49 12.91 3.28 -12.48
N ALA A 50 13.90 2.41 -12.66
CA ALA A 50 14.47 1.67 -11.54
C ALA A 50 14.98 2.63 -10.45
N LYS A 51 15.70 3.70 -10.83
CA LYS A 51 16.15 4.74 -9.89
C LYS A 51 14.98 5.46 -9.21
N LYS A 52 13.90 5.77 -9.95
CA LYS A 52 12.70 6.40 -9.38
C LYS A 52 11.97 5.49 -8.39
N ILE A 53 11.87 4.20 -8.70
CA ILE A 53 11.27 3.19 -7.81
C ILE A 53 12.13 3.01 -6.56
N GLU A 54 13.45 2.87 -6.73
CA GLU A 54 14.40 2.73 -5.63
C GLU A 54 14.37 3.95 -4.71
N ALA A 55 14.36 5.17 -5.25
CA ALA A 55 14.25 6.40 -4.47
C ALA A 55 12.92 6.47 -3.68
N LYS A 56 11.80 6.08 -4.29
CA LYS A 56 10.50 6.02 -3.59
C LYS A 56 10.48 4.94 -2.51
N ASN A 57 11.03 3.77 -2.79
CA ASN A 57 11.10 2.68 -1.81
C ASN A 57 11.98 3.08 -0.63
N ALA A 58 13.14 3.69 -0.88
CA ALA A 58 14.01 4.21 0.18
C ALA A 58 13.31 5.28 1.03
N GLU A 59 12.50 6.15 0.43
CA GLU A 59 11.72 7.14 1.18
C GLU A 59 10.61 6.48 2.02
N ILE A 60 9.91 5.49 1.47
CA ILE A 60 8.89 4.71 2.20
C ILE A 60 9.54 3.96 3.38
N GLU A 61 10.70 3.34 3.16
CA GLU A 61 11.46 2.64 4.21
C GLU A 61 11.89 3.61 5.33
N ARG A 62 12.42 4.79 5.00
CA ARG A 62 12.74 5.82 6.01
C ARG A 62 11.51 6.23 6.81
N GLN A 63 10.39 6.50 6.14
CA GLN A 63 9.15 6.87 6.82
C GLN A 63 8.61 5.74 7.70
N ALA A 64 8.75 4.48 7.27
CA ALA A 64 8.37 3.31 8.06
C ALA A 64 9.26 3.16 9.31
N GLU A 65 10.58 3.36 9.17
CA GLU A 65 11.52 3.34 10.29
C GLU A 65 11.26 4.47 11.30
N GLU A 66 11.01 5.68 10.82
CA GLU A 66 10.67 6.83 11.67
C GLU A 66 9.37 6.59 12.43
N LYS A 67 8.33 6.09 11.76
CA LYS A 67 7.07 5.70 12.42
C LYS A 67 7.29 4.60 13.45
N ALA A 68 8.09 3.57 13.13
CA ALA A 68 8.38 2.48 14.05
C ALA A 68 9.10 2.98 15.31
N LYS A 69 10.09 3.86 15.16
CA LYS A 69 10.78 4.50 16.28
C LYS A 69 9.83 5.33 17.14
N TYR A 70 9.00 6.15 16.50
CA TYR A 70 7.99 6.97 17.19
C TYR A 70 7.01 6.12 17.99
N ILE A 71 6.51 5.01 17.43
CA ILE A 71 5.62 4.09 18.14
C ILE A 71 6.33 3.42 19.32
N GLN A 72 7.60 3.02 19.13
CA GLN A 72 8.39 2.41 20.20
C GLN A 72 8.59 3.40 21.37
N GLU A 73 8.87 4.66 21.06
CA GLU A 73 8.97 5.74 22.04
C GLU A 73 7.61 5.99 22.72
N ALA A 74 6.51 6.00 21.97
CA ALA A 74 5.17 6.15 22.51
C ALA A 74 4.81 5.03 23.50
N LYS A 75 5.10 3.77 23.14
CA LYS A 75 4.86 2.59 23.99
C LYS A 75 5.76 2.52 25.22
N SER A 76 6.83 3.31 25.28
CA SER A 76 7.66 3.46 26.49
C SER A 76 7.03 4.36 27.55
N HIS A 77 6.03 5.16 27.17
CA HIS A 77 5.28 6.03 28.06
C HIS A 77 4.15 5.27 28.77
N PRO A 78 3.72 5.72 29.96
CA PRO A 78 2.60 5.10 30.65
C PRO A 78 1.31 5.16 29.82
N LEU A 79 0.53 4.09 29.90
CA LEU A 79 -0.81 4.04 29.32
C LEU A 79 -1.70 5.06 30.03
N PHE A 80 -2.26 5.99 29.26
CA PHE A 80 -3.09 7.09 29.76
C PHE A 80 -4.56 6.70 29.82
N LEU A 81 -5.11 6.13 28.73
CA LEU A 81 -6.53 5.82 28.62
C LEU A 81 -6.77 4.60 27.71
N VAL A 82 -7.82 3.85 27.99
CA VAL A 82 -8.37 2.83 27.09
C VAL A 82 -9.75 3.27 26.65
N GLU A 83 -9.98 3.31 25.35
CA GLU A 83 -11.24 3.74 24.71
C GLU A 83 -11.79 2.68 23.75
N VAL A 84 -13.02 2.93 23.29
CA VAL A 84 -13.62 2.17 22.19
C VAL A 84 -12.99 2.62 20.87
N CYS A 85 -12.46 1.67 20.11
CA CYS A 85 -11.94 1.95 18.77
C CYS A 85 -13.10 2.27 17.81
N PRO A 86 -13.09 3.42 17.11
CA PRO A 86 -14.18 3.79 16.19
C PRO A 86 -14.22 2.91 14.93
N ILE A 87 -13.17 2.13 14.65
CA ILE A 87 -13.12 1.20 13.51
C ILE A 87 -13.78 -0.14 13.86
N CYS A 88 -13.28 -0.83 14.90
CA CYS A 88 -13.75 -2.17 15.25
C CYS A 88 -14.80 -2.21 16.35
N ASN A 89 -15.11 -1.07 16.97
CA ASN A 89 -16.06 -0.93 18.08
C ASN A 89 -15.73 -1.79 19.32
N LEU A 90 -14.46 -2.18 19.47
CA LEU A 90 -13.95 -2.90 20.64
C LEU A 90 -13.24 -1.95 21.59
N ASN A 91 -13.28 -2.23 22.90
CA ASN A 91 -12.61 -1.45 23.94
C ASN A 91 -11.10 -1.79 24.02
N THR A 92 -10.41 -1.58 22.89
CA THR A 92 -9.02 -1.98 22.68
C THR A 92 -8.16 -0.84 22.13
N MET A 93 -8.66 0.40 22.20
CA MET A 93 -7.93 1.60 21.80
C MET A 93 -7.07 2.09 22.96
N ASN A 94 -5.76 1.90 22.89
CA ASN A 94 -4.83 2.37 23.91
C ASN A 94 -4.33 3.75 23.55
N ILE A 95 -4.41 4.70 24.48
CA ILE A 95 -3.91 6.06 24.34
C ILE A 95 -2.76 6.26 25.33
N TYR A 96 -1.63 6.73 24.82
CA TYR A 96 -0.39 7.00 25.53
C TYR A 96 -0.12 8.51 25.52
N GLN A 97 0.41 9.05 26.62
CA GLN A 97 0.88 10.44 26.66
C GLN A 97 2.38 10.45 26.37
N ILE A 98 2.78 10.96 25.20
CA ILE A 98 4.19 10.97 24.76
C ILE A 98 4.89 12.25 25.24
N SER A 99 4.15 13.36 25.34
CA SER A 99 4.65 14.60 25.93
C SER A 99 3.54 15.32 26.67
N ASP A 100 3.84 16.40 27.38
CA ASP A 100 2.86 17.19 28.11
C ASP A 100 1.66 17.60 27.22
N ASP A 101 1.94 17.97 25.96
CA ASP A 101 0.93 18.43 25.00
C ASP A 101 0.68 17.45 23.84
N ASN A 102 1.14 16.19 23.89
CA ASN A 102 0.91 15.24 22.77
C ASN A 102 0.56 13.83 23.25
N TYR A 103 -0.40 13.25 22.55
CA TYR A 103 -0.91 11.90 22.79
C TYR A 103 -0.81 11.06 21.54
N PHE A 104 -0.77 9.74 21.73
CA PHE A 104 -0.80 8.76 20.66
C PHE A 104 -1.76 7.63 21.00
N GLY A 105 -2.63 7.31 20.06
CA GLY A 105 -3.61 6.25 20.17
C GLY A 105 -3.31 5.11 19.19
N GLU A 106 -3.45 3.87 19.64
CA GLU A 106 -3.36 2.67 18.80
C GLU A 106 -4.36 1.60 19.26
N CYS A 107 -5.14 1.07 18.31
CA CYS A 107 -6.02 -0.06 18.56
C CYS A 107 -5.23 -1.37 18.49
N GLN A 108 -5.33 -2.17 19.55
CA GLN A 108 -4.62 -3.46 19.65
C GLN A 108 -5.22 -4.56 18.77
N GLU A 109 -6.43 -4.37 18.25
CA GLU A 109 -7.12 -5.36 17.42
C GLU A 109 -7.01 -5.07 15.92
N CYS A 110 -7.39 -3.87 15.48
CA CYS A 110 -7.35 -3.51 14.06
C CYS A 110 -6.06 -2.78 13.63
N GLY A 111 -5.18 -2.43 14.57
CA GLY A 111 -3.89 -1.80 14.29
C GLY A 111 -3.96 -0.34 13.84
N VAL A 112 -5.16 0.27 13.84
CA VAL A 112 -5.29 1.70 13.50
C VAL A 112 -4.62 2.56 14.57
N SER A 113 -3.93 3.61 14.14
CA SER A 113 -3.23 4.51 15.05
C SER A 113 -3.27 5.96 14.59
N GLY A 114 -3.05 6.87 15.53
CA GLY A 114 -3.03 8.31 15.29
C GLY A 114 -2.37 9.05 16.45
N GLY A 115 -1.87 10.26 16.20
CA GLY A 115 -1.28 11.11 17.23
C GLY A 115 -1.79 12.54 17.09
N GLU A 116 -2.04 13.19 18.23
CA GLU A 116 -2.53 14.57 18.28
C GLU A 116 -2.35 15.18 19.68
N ALA A 117 -2.52 16.50 19.77
CA ALA A 117 -2.44 17.24 21.02
C ALA A 117 -3.54 16.88 22.04
N GLU A 118 -4.69 16.36 21.58
CA GLU A 118 -5.80 15.94 22.44
C GLU A 118 -6.28 14.52 22.10
N PRO A 119 -6.54 13.66 23.11
CA PRO A 119 -7.02 12.30 22.89
C PRO A 119 -8.29 12.19 22.05
N LYS A 120 -9.22 13.16 22.18
CA LYS A 120 -10.48 13.16 21.44
C LYS A 120 -10.28 13.33 19.94
N ILE A 121 -9.37 14.21 19.55
CA ILE A 121 -9.07 14.49 18.14
C ILE A 121 -8.44 13.26 17.48
N ILE A 122 -7.69 12.44 18.23
CA ILE A 122 -7.18 11.16 17.74
C ILE A 122 -8.33 10.26 17.31
N LEU A 123 -9.36 10.13 18.15
CA LEU A 123 -10.54 9.29 17.85
C LEU A 123 -11.30 9.82 16.63
N GLU A 124 -11.55 11.13 16.56
CA GLU A 124 -12.22 11.78 15.43
C GLU A 124 -11.47 11.55 14.11
N LYS A 125 -10.14 11.74 14.13
CA LYS A 125 -9.30 11.50 12.94
C LYS A 125 -9.32 10.05 12.48
N ILE A 126 -9.39 9.11 13.41
CA ILE A 126 -9.46 7.68 13.09
C ILE A 126 -10.85 7.35 12.54
N GLU A 127 -11.92 7.91 13.10
CA GLU A 127 -13.28 7.76 12.57
C GLU A 127 -13.38 8.29 11.12
N ASP A 128 -12.77 9.44 10.83
CA ASP A 128 -12.69 10.01 9.49
C ASP A 128 -12.02 9.08 8.46
N LEU A 129 -11.14 8.17 8.88
CA LEU A 129 -10.52 7.19 7.97
C LEU A 129 -11.55 6.20 7.42
N VAL A 130 -12.58 5.86 8.20
CA VAL A 130 -13.68 4.99 7.74
C VAL A 130 -14.40 5.65 6.57
N TRP A 131 -14.73 6.94 6.72
CA TRP A 131 -15.48 7.69 5.73
C TRP A 131 -14.69 7.98 4.45
N LYS A 132 -13.37 8.12 4.56
CA LYS A 132 -12.50 8.33 3.38
C LYS A 132 -12.25 7.03 2.61
N GLN A 133 -12.09 5.90 3.29
CA GLN A 133 -11.97 4.60 2.62
C GLN A 133 -13.22 4.24 1.80
N SER A 134 -14.41 4.66 2.22
CA SER A 134 -15.64 4.43 1.44
C SER A 134 -15.74 5.27 0.16
N GLN A 135 -15.02 6.40 0.05
CA GLN A 135 -15.08 7.27 -1.14
C GLN A 135 -14.13 6.81 -2.26
N ASP A 136 -13.04 6.14 -1.92
CA ASP A 136 -12.08 5.63 -2.93
C ASP A 136 -12.61 4.38 -3.67
N ILE A 137 -13.71 3.77 -3.21
CA ILE A 137 -14.33 2.59 -3.84
C ILE A 137 -15.41 2.99 -4.87
N GLU A 138 -15.97 4.20 -4.79
CA GLU A 138 -17.09 4.64 -5.65
C GLU A 138 -16.67 5.30 -6.98
N LEU A 139 -15.37 5.34 -7.31
CA LEU A 139 -14.88 5.96 -8.56
C LEU A 139 -14.43 4.96 -9.65
N ASP A 140 -14.61 3.65 -9.45
CA ASP A 140 -14.25 2.61 -10.42
C ASP A 140 -15.49 1.88 -11.01
N GLU A 141 -16.69 2.44 -10.88
CA GLU A 141 -17.89 1.98 -11.59
C GLU A 141 -18.53 3.12 -12.37
N ASP A 142 -17.90 3.55 -13.46
CA ASP A 142 -18.63 4.23 -14.54
C ASP A 142 -18.00 3.93 -15.92
N PHE A 143 -18.66 2.98 -16.60
CA PHE A 143 -18.83 2.76 -18.05
C PHE A 143 -17.68 2.24 -18.93
#